data_AF-A0A7X0X3Q7-F1
#
_entry.id   AF-A0A7X0X3Q7-F1
#
_cell.length_a   1.000
_cell.length_b   1.000
_cell.length_c   1.000
_cell.angle_alpha   90.00
_cell.angle_beta   90.00
_cell.angle_gamma   90.00
#
_symmetry.space_group_name_H-M   'P 1'
#
loop_
_entity.id
_entity.type
_entity.pdbx_description
1 polymer ?
#
loop_
_entity_poly.entity_id
_entity_poly.type
_entity_poly.pdbx_seq_one_letter_code
_entity_poly.pdbx_strand_id
1 'polypeptide(L)'
;MAIKKLNDFYFKKLGNWNLIHSFMKGFWRTFFLLVLLLIIGDIVVVGLMDSKYFIPAILLSLLCIPLFYYILIYTRAKKFIRVRYQLRNFTELTMMRRYLLLAYLEKSGFGTRDDLEKLLRFIHSEMAEEKQNNKPLSSLVGVFFAAFLAILGGSFLFLVDNVVERLIAAVLIILLAIILYVIGTFFMRVVHSKSEMNSRKEHQLTKEIIAIQTAMLVSENTSYHPFLAMEKKVSENDFLKEIIASRSFL
;
A
#
# COMPACT_ATOMS: atom_id res chain seq x y z
N MET A 1 -12.63 3.64 13.72
CA MET A 1 -13.44 3.56 12.45
C MET A 1 -13.25 4.79 11.57
N ALA A 2 -13.12 5.98 12.19
CA ALA A 2 -12.96 7.24 11.48
C ALA A 2 -11.57 7.34 10.79
N ILE A 3 -10.46 6.99 11.48
CA ILE A 3 -9.12 6.95 10.84
C ILE A 3 -9.07 6.00 9.64
N LYS A 4 -9.77 4.86 9.70
CA LYS A 4 -9.85 3.94 8.57
C LYS A 4 -10.51 4.60 7.34
N LYS A 5 -11.57 5.41 7.53
CA LYS A 5 -12.18 6.21 6.45
C LYS A 5 -11.20 7.25 5.90
N LEU A 6 -10.46 7.94 6.77
CA LEU A 6 -9.45 8.94 6.37
C LEU A 6 -8.29 8.30 5.58
N ASN A 7 -7.78 7.16 6.06
CA ASN A 7 -6.77 6.36 5.36
C ASN A 7 -7.28 5.85 4.01
N ASP A 8 -8.53 5.37 3.95
CA ASP A 8 -9.13 4.93 2.69
C ASP A 8 -9.34 6.11 1.72
N PHE A 9 -9.75 7.28 2.20
CA PHE A 9 -9.83 8.48 1.38
C PHE A 9 -8.45 8.88 0.84
N TYR A 10 -7.45 9.02 1.69
CA TYR A 10 -6.12 9.49 1.29
C TYR A 10 -5.36 8.47 0.43
N PHE A 11 -5.28 7.21 0.85
CA PHE A 11 -4.48 6.20 0.16
C PHE A 11 -5.21 5.52 -1.00
N LYS A 12 -6.52 5.28 -0.87
CA LYS A 12 -7.28 4.63 -1.95
C LYS A 12 -7.86 5.66 -2.92
N LYS A 13 -8.54 6.71 -2.47
CA LYS A 13 -9.17 7.67 -3.41
C LYS A 13 -8.18 8.69 -3.97
N LEU A 14 -7.37 9.30 -3.11
CA LEU A 14 -6.39 10.32 -3.48
C LEU A 14 -5.00 9.75 -3.83
N GLY A 15 -4.83 8.42 -3.82
CA GLY A 15 -3.58 7.79 -4.19
C GLY A 15 -3.19 8.17 -5.63
N ASN A 16 -1.91 8.51 -5.83
CA ASN A 16 -1.36 8.85 -7.16
C ASN A 16 -1.76 7.82 -8.21
N TRP A 17 -1.78 6.56 -7.81
CA TRP A 17 -2.21 5.48 -8.67
C TRP A 17 -3.69 5.51 -8.94
N ASN A 18 -4.59 5.66 -7.98
CA ASN A 18 -6.02 5.60 -8.30
C ASN A 18 -6.53 6.82 -9.09
N LEU A 19 -5.99 8.01 -8.78
CA LEU A 19 -6.29 9.25 -9.52
C LEU A 19 -5.83 9.21 -10.98
N ILE A 20 -4.82 8.41 -11.32
CA ILE A 20 -4.30 8.26 -12.69
C ILE A 20 -4.84 6.97 -13.34
N HIS A 21 -4.88 5.88 -12.59
CA HIS A 21 -5.26 4.53 -13.01
C HIS A 21 -6.75 4.41 -13.34
N SER A 22 -7.64 5.08 -12.62
CA SER A 22 -9.07 5.15 -12.97
C SER A 22 -9.25 5.57 -14.44
N PHE A 23 -8.44 6.52 -14.90
CA PHE A 23 -8.48 7.06 -16.26
C PHE A 23 -7.62 6.28 -17.26
N MET A 24 -6.52 5.68 -16.80
CA MET A 24 -5.57 4.93 -17.63
C MET A 24 -5.91 3.44 -17.78
N LYS A 25 -6.99 2.95 -17.16
CA LYS A 25 -7.37 1.52 -17.09
C LYS A 25 -7.37 0.81 -18.45
N GLY A 26 -7.79 1.50 -19.52
CA GLY A 26 -7.74 0.95 -20.89
C GLY A 26 -6.31 0.78 -21.41
N PHE A 27 -5.45 1.78 -21.22
CA PHE A 27 -4.04 1.75 -21.64
C PHE A 27 -3.21 0.74 -20.85
N TRP A 28 -3.54 0.52 -19.57
CA TRP A 28 -2.96 -0.54 -18.76
C TRP A 28 -3.23 -1.92 -19.36
N ARG A 29 -4.48 -2.20 -19.78
CA ARG A 29 -4.81 -3.44 -20.46
C ARG A 29 -4.00 -3.63 -21.73
N THR A 30 -3.86 -2.58 -22.54
CA THR A 30 -3.05 -2.62 -23.76
C THR A 30 -1.56 -2.84 -23.46
N PHE A 31 -1.01 -2.19 -22.43
CA PHE A 31 0.36 -2.40 -22.00
C PHE A 31 0.61 -3.84 -21.56
N PHE A 32 -0.25 -4.40 -20.71
CA PHE A 32 -0.13 -5.80 -20.28
C PHE A 32 -0.28 -6.78 -21.45
N LEU A 33 -1.18 -6.48 -22.40
CA LEU A 33 -1.33 -7.29 -23.61
C LEU A 33 -0.05 -7.27 -24.46
N LEU A 34 0.59 -6.10 -24.63
CA LEU A 34 1.85 -6.00 -25.36
C LEU A 34 3.00 -6.71 -24.64
N VAL A 35 3.07 -6.63 -23.32
CA VAL A 35 4.06 -7.40 -22.53
C VAL A 35 3.81 -8.90 -22.67
N LEU A 36 2.56 -9.35 -22.64
CA LEU A 36 2.21 -10.74 -22.88
C LEU A 36 2.61 -11.19 -24.28
N LEU A 37 2.36 -10.37 -25.31
CA LEU A 37 2.77 -10.64 -26.68
C LEU A 37 4.30 -10.72 -26.82
N LEU A 38 5.05 -9.87 -26.12
CA LEU A 38 6.52 -9.95 -26.07
C LEU A 38 6.97 -11.29 -25.49
N ILE A 39 6.37 -11.73 -24.37
CA ILE A 39 6.69 -13.01 -23.73
C ILE A 39 6.37 -14.19 -24.66
N ILE A 40 5.21 -14.17 -25.33
CA ILE A 40 4.83 -15.20 -26.31
C ILE A 40 5.80 -15.19 -27.49
N GLY A 41 6.17 -14.00 -27.99
CA GLY A 41 7.18 -13.84 -29.03
C GLY A 41 8.52 -14.43 -28.64
N ASP A 42 8.99 -14.16 -27.41
CA ASP A 42 10.23 -14.72 -26.88
C ASP A 42 10.17 -16.26 -26.84
N ILE A 43 9.05 -16.85 -26.39
CA ILE A 43 8.83 -18.31 -26.37
C ILE A 43 8.91 -18.91 -27.77
N VAL A 44 8.26 -18.28 -28.76
CA VAL A 44 8.28 -18.73 -30.16
C VAL A 44 9.70 -18.63 -30.75
N VAL A 45 10.41 -17.56 -30.45
CA VAL A 45 11.82 -17.37 -30.86
C VAL A 45 12.71 -18.45 -30.27
N VAL A 46 12.50 -18.87 -29.01
CA VAL A 46 13.23 -20.01 -28.40
C VAL A 46 13.01 -21.31 -29.19
N GLY A 47 11.79 -21.53 -29.67
CA GLY A 47 11.43 -22.76 -30.39
C GLY A 47 11.92 -22.82 -31.83
N LEU A 48 12.26 -21.68 -32.44
CA LEU A 48 12.54 -21.58 -33.88
C LEU A 48 13.94 -21.08 -34.23
N MET A 49 14.62 -20.32 -33.35
CA MET A 49 15.93 -19.75 -33.64
C MET A 49 17.07 -20.55 -33.00
N ASP A 50 18.23 -20.53 -33.69
CA ASP A 50 19.48 -21.05 -33.12
C ASP A 50 19.82 -20.40 -31.78
N SER A 51 20.37 -21.20 -30.88
CA SER A 51 20.70 -20.82 -29.49
C SER A 51 21.57 -19.56 -29.36
N LYS A 52 22.29 -19.18 -30.42
CA LYS A 52 23.12 -17.97 -30.48
C LYS A 52 22.33 -16.66 -30.48
N TYR A 53 21.08 -16.65 -30.95
CA TYR A 53 20.25 -15.42 -31.07
C TYR A 53 19.25 -15.24 -29.93
N PHE A 54 19.16 -16.22 -29.03
CA PHE A 54 18.24 -16.22 -27.90
C PHE A 54 18.49 -15.07 -26.91
N ILE A 55 19.76 -14.90 -26.48
CA ILE A 55 20.13 -13.87 -25.51
C ILE A 55 19.89 -12.45 -26.07
N PRO A 56 20.30 -12.11 -27.31
CA PRO A 56 19.97 -10.82 -27.92
C PRO A 56 18.47 -10.54 -28.03
N ALA A 57 17.65 -11.54 -28.37
CA ALA A 57 16.20 -11.38 -28.51
C ALA A 57 15.54 -11.01 -27.18
N ILE A 58 15.87 -11.71 -26.09
CA ILE A 58 15.36 -11.40 -24.75
C ILE A 58 15.80 -10.00 -24.31
N LEU A 59 17.06 -9.62 -24.57
CA LEU A 59 17.58 -8.30 -24.22
C LEU A 59 16.82 -7.18 -24.94
N LEU A 60 16.47 -7.39 -26.21
CA LEU A 60 15.64 -6.47 -27.00
C LEU A 60 14.23 -6.36 -26.39
N SER A 61 13.58 -7.50 -26.10
CA SER A 61 12.26 -7.54 -25.47
C SER A 61 12.25 -6.82 -24.11
N LEU A 62 13.29 -7.01 -23.30
CA LEU A 62 13.46 -6.35 -22.01
C LEU A 62 13.61 -4.82 -22.15
N LEU A 63 14.28 -4.35 -23.21
CA LEU A 63 14.40 -2.93 -23.56
C LEU A 63 13.08 -2.33 -24.07
N CYS A 64 12.26 -3.11 -24.76
CA CYS A 64 10.95 -2.67 -25.25
C CYS A 64 9.94 -2.42 -24.12
N ILE A 65 10.00 -3.16 -23.02
CA ILE A 65 9.08 -3.01 -21.87
C ILE A 65 9.08 -1.57 -21.29
N PRO A 66 10.22 -0.97 -20.89
CA PRO A 66 10.24 0.40 -20.37
C PRO A 66 9.85 1.43 -21.43
N LEU A 67 10.15 1.16 -22.71
CA LEU A 67 9.77 2.04 -23.82
C LEU A 67 8.24 2.05 -24.04
N PHE A 68 7.60 0.89 -24.04
CA PHE A 68 6.15 0.77 -24.10
C PHE A 68 5.48 1.38 -22.87
N TYR A 69 6.06 1.20 -21.69
CA TYR A 69 5.57 1.85 -20.47
C TYR A 69 5.62 3.38 -20.62
N TYR A 70 6.73 3.93 -21.10
CA TYR A 70 6.87 5.37 -21.30
C TYR A 70 5.83 5.91 -22.29
N ILE A 71 5.69 5.28 -23.46
CA ILE A 71 4.80 5.73 -24.52
C ILE A 71 3.33 5.56 -24.14
N LEU A 72 2.93 4.41 -23.62
CA LEU A 72 1.51 4.09 -23.38
C LEU A 72 1.00 4.62 -22.05
N ILE A 73 1.84 4.63 -21.01
CA ILE A 73 1.44 5.04 -19.67
C ILE A 73 1.90 6.46 -19.38
N TYR A 74 3.21 6.73 -19.42
CA TYR A 74 3.75 8.00 -18.91
C TYR A 74 3.33 9.22 -19.75
N THR A 75 3.54 9.20 -21.07
CA THR A 75 3.21 10.36 -21.93
C THR A 75 1.70 10.63 -21.97
N ARG A 76 0.89 9.57 -21.99
CA ARG A 76 -0.57 9.63 -21.97
C ARG A 76 -1.09 10.16 -20.64
N ALA A 77 -0.55 9.69 -19.52
CA ALA A 77 -0.87 10.23 -18.19
C ALA A 77 -0.53 11.72 -18.10
N LYS A 78 0.66 12.13 -18.59
CA LYS A 78 1.05 13.55 -18.63
C LYS A 78 0.10 14.40 -19.48
N LYS A 79 -0.27 13.92 -20.68
CA LYS A 79 -1.23 14.60 -21.56
C LYS A 79 -2.62 14.69 -20.92
N PHE A 80 -3.08 13.60 -20.31
CA PHE A 80 -4.37 13.54 -19.64
C PHE A 80 -4.44 14.52 -18.46
N ILE A 81 -3.42 14.52 -17.60
CA ILE A 81 -3.30 15.45 -16.47
C ILE A 81 -3.36 16.90 -16.94
N ARG A 82 -2.65 17.21 -18.04
CA ARG A 82 -2.63 18.55 -18.62
C ARG A 82 -3.98 18.97 -19.19
N VAL A 83 -4.70 18.07 -19.85
CA VAL A 83 -5.95 18.39 -20.55
C VAL A 83 -7.15 18.41 -19.61
N ARG A 84 -7.26 17.43 -18.70
CA ARG A 84 -8.45 17.25 -17.85
C ARG A 84 -8.36 17.96 -16.51
N TYR A 85 -7.16 18.06 -15.93
CA TYR A 85 -6.95 18.73 -14.64
C TYR A 85 -6.27 20.09 -14.79
N GLN A 86 -5.88 20.48 -16.01
CA GLN A 86 -5.12 21.69 -16.28
C GLN A 86 -3.84 21.81 -15.42
N LEU A 87 -3.26 20.67 -15.03
CA LEU A 87 -2.03 20.64 -14.23
C LEU A 87 -0.82 20.55 -15.14
N ARG A 88 0.21 21.37 -14.88
CA ARG A 88 1.41 21.43 -15.74
C ARG A 88 2.37 20.28 -15.49
N ASN A 89 2.41 19.77 -14.26
CA ASN A 89 3.40 18.82 -13.79
C ASN A 89 2.88 17.96 -12.62
N PHE A 90 3.61 16.89 -12.30
CA PHE A 90 3.26 16.00 -11.18
C PHE A 90 3.41 16.68 -9.81
N THR A 91 4.19 17.76 -9.70
CA THR A 91 4.26 18.57 -8.47
C THR A 91 2.96 19.31 -8.20
N GLU A 92 2.29 19.83 -9.22
CA GLU A 92 0.95 20.41 -9.10
C GLU A 92 -0.09 19.35 -8.73
N LEU A 93 0.08 18.09 -9.15
CA LEU A 93 -0.77 16.98 -8.71
C LEU A 93 -0.65 16.74 -7.19
N THR A 94 0.57 16.82 -6.65
CA THR A 94 0.79 16.72 -5.20
C THR A 94 0.13 17.89 -4.46
N MET A 95 0.22 19.11 -4.98
CA MET A 95 -0.49 20.26 -4.39
C MET A 95 -2.02 20.09 -4.45
N MET A 96 -2.55 19.64 -5.60
CA MET A 96 -3.97 19.34 -5.74
C MET A 96 -4.41 18.27 -4.75
N ARG A 97 -3.61 17.22 -4.55
CA ARG A 97 -3.87 16.19 -3.55
C ARG A 97 -3.97 16.75 -2.13
N ARG A 98 -3.04 17.64 -1.76
CA ARG A 98 -3.06 18.32 -0.46
C ARG A 98 -4.30 19.19 -0.29
N TYR A 99 -4.67 19.92 -1.34
CA TYR A 99 -5.89 20.73 -1.32
C TYR A 99 -7.15 19.86 -1.20
N LEU A 100 -7.25 18.76 -1.95
CA LEU A 100 -8.38 17.83 -1.84
C LEU A 100 -8.47 17.18 -0.45
N LEU A 101 -7.32 16.88 0.17
CA LEU A 101 -7.27 16.41 1.56
C LEU A 101 -7.75 17.51 2.52
N LEU A 102 -7.29 18.74 2.34
CA LEU A 102 -7.72 19.89 3.13
C LEU A 102 -9.23 20.13 3.03
N ALA A 103 -9.78 20.23 1.82
CA ALA A 103 -11.21 20.46 1.61
C ALA A 103 -12.07 19.32 2.19
N TYR A 104 -11.58 18.09 2.15
CA TYR A 104 -12.24 16.95 2.80
C TYR A 104 -12.20 17.04 4.33
N LEU A 105 -11.09 17.52 4.90
CA LEU A 105 -10.94 17.74 6.34
C LEU A 105 -11.81 18.91 6.83
N GLU A 106 -11.82 20.03 6.11
CA GLU A 106 -12.71 21.18 6.37
C GLU A 106 -14.17 20.78 6.41
N LYS A 107 -14.64 20.03 5.41
CA LYS A 107 -16.01 19.49 5.37
C LYS A 107 -16.32 18.56 6.54
N SER A 108 -15.29 17.92 7.09
CA SER A 108 -15.40 17.02 8.24
C SER A 108 -15.26 17.74 9.59
N GLY A 109 -15.15 19.08 9.60
CA GLY A 109 -15.02 19.90 10.81
C GLY A 109 -13.59 20.20 11.25
N PHE A 110 -12.59 19.85 10.44
CA PHE A 110 -11.16 20.10 10.71
C PHE A 110 -10.59 21.17 9.78
N GLY A 111 -11.12 22.40 9.91
CA GLY A 111 -10.73 23.51 9.03
C GLY A 111 -9.61 24.40 9.57
N THR A 112 -9.34 24.36 10.87
CA THR A 112 -8.32 25.21 11.50
C THR A 112 -7.04 24.46 11.80
N ARG A 113 -5.93 25.19 11.99
CA ARG A 113 -4.65 24.60 12.38
C ARG A 113 -4.74 23.82 13.69
N ASP A 114 -5.49 24.34 14.66
CA ASP A 114 -5.70 23.72 15.98
C ASP A 114 -6.52 22.43 15.86
N ASP A 115 -7.51 22.38 14.97
CA ASP A 115 -8.27 21.16 14.71
C ASP A 115 -7.41 20.10 14.01
N LEU A 116 -6.53 20.51 13.09
CA LEU A 116 -5.53 19.61 12.50
C LEU A 116 -4.54 19.08 13.54
N GLU A 117 -4.18 19.87 14.56
CA GLU A 117 -3.33 19.39 15.65
C GLU A 117 -4.05 18.37 16.53
N LYS A 118 -5.34 18.61 16.85
CA LYS A 118 -6.18 17.61 17.54
C LYS A 118 -6.30 16.33 16.72
N LEU A 119 -6.47 16.44 15.40
CA LEU A 119 -6.52 15.29 14.49
C LEU A 119 -5.20 14.51 14.51
N LEU A 120 -4.05 15.20 14.49
CA LEU A 120 -2.75 14.55 14.60
C LEU A 120 -2.63 13.78 15.92
N ARG A 121 -3.01 14.39 17.05
CA ARG A 121 -2.99 13.69 18.36
C ARG A 121 -3.90 12.46 18.37
N PHE A 122 -5.09 12.59 17.79
CA PHE A 122 -6.03 11.48 17.64
C PHE A 122 -5.48 10.33 16.76
N ILE A 123 -4.79 10.67 15.67
CA ILE A 123 -4.14 9.68 14.81
C ILE A 123 -3.07 8.90 15.59
N HIS A 124 -2.22 9.59 16.34
CA HIS A 124 -1.18 8.93 17.11
C HIS A 124 -1.76 8.07 18.25
N SER A 125 -2.87 8.48 18.88
CA SER A 125 -3.48 7.73 19.98
C SER A 125 -4.19 6.44 19.52
N GLU A 126 -5.05 6.50 18.49
CA GLU A 126 -5.77 5.30 17.99
C GLU A 126 -4.76 4.27 17.41
N MET A 127 -3.63 4.72 16.88
CA MET A 127 -2.55 3.85 16.38
C MET A 127 -1.69 3.25 17.50
N ALA A 128 -1.45 3.99 18.59
CA ALA A 128 -0.78 3.45 19.77
C ALA A 128 -1.59 2.30 20.39
N GLU A 129 -2.92 2.44 20.43
CA GLU A 129 -3.84 1.38 20.84
C GLU A 129 -3.78 0.18 19.89
N GLU A 130 -3.80 0.37 18.56
CA GLU A 130 -3.69 -0.73 17.59
C GLU A 130 -2.35 -1.48 17.71
N LYS A 131 -1.26 -0.77 17.99
CA LYS A 131 0.07 -1.36 18.21
C LYS A 131 0.16 -2.12 19.54
N GLN A 132 -0.54 -1.65 20.57
CA GLN A 132 -0.64 -2.33 21.87
C GLN A 132 -1.49 -3.60 21.75
N ASN A 133 -2.61 -3.56 21.03
CA ASN A 133 -3.47 -4.72 20.80
C ASN A 133 -2.77 -5.84 20.00
N ASN A 134 -1.80 -5.48 19.15
CA ASN A 134 -0.98 -6.46 18.41
C ASN A 134 0.18 -7.06 19.21
N LYS A 135 0.43 -6.62 20.46
CA LYS A 135 1.41 -7.22 21.37
C LYS A 135 0.67 -8.04 22.43
N PRO A 136 0.32 -9.31 22.15
CA PRO A 136 1.19 -10.41 22.57
C PRO A 136 1.04 -11.71 21.73
N LEU A 137 0.73 -11.62 20.43
CA LEU A 137 0.54 -12.82 19.59
C LEU A 137 1.80 -13.69 19.50
N SER A 138 2.99 -13.10 19.53
CA SER A 138 4.26 -13.84 19.56
C SER A 138 4.43 -14.70 20.82
N SER A 139 4.00 -14.19 21.97
CA SER A 139 4.11 -14.84 23.27
C SER A 139 3.11 -15.99 23.40
N LEU A 140 1.84 -15.75 23.03
CA LEU A 140 0.79 -16.77 23.05
C LEU A 140 1.09 -17.95 22.15
N VAL A 141 1.64 -17.71 20.96
CA VAL A 141 2.02 -18.77 20.02
C VAL A 141 3.19 -19.60 20.54
N GLY A 142 4.19 -18.96 21.17
CA GLY A 142 5.30 -19.66 21.82
C GLY A 142 4.85 -20.54 22.98
N VAL A 143 3.94 -20.03 23.82
CA VAL A 143 3.35 -20.78 24.94
C VAL A 143 2.47 -21.93 24.44
N PHE A 144 1.68 -21.71 23.38
CA PHE A 144 0.88 -22.76 22.75
C PHE A 144 1.73 -23.89 22.19
N PHE A 145 2.83 -23.58 21.50
CA PHE A 145 3.75 -24.62 21.00
C PHE A 145 4.43 -25.40 22.12
N ALA A 146 4.86 -24.72 23.19
CA ALA A 146 5.45 -25.37 24.34
C ALA A 146 4.46 -26.32 25.04
N ALA A 147 3.21 -25.89 25.23
CA ALA A 147 2.15 -26.70 25.82
C ALA A 147 1.77 -27.89 24.92
N PHE A 148 1.64 -27.67 23.62
CA PHE A 148 1.31 -28.73 22.65
C PHE A 148 2.39 -29.81 22.57
N LEU A 149 3.67 -29.41 22.58
CA LEU A 149 4.81 -30.33 22.64
C LEU A 149 4.87 -31.10 23.96
N ALA A 150 4.59 -30.44 25.09
CA ALA A 150 4.55 -31.10 26.39
C ALA A 150 3.44 -32.16 26.47
N ILE A 151 2.25 -31.87 25.91
CA ILE A 151 1.12 -32.81 25.88
C ILE A 151 1.40 -33.99 24.94
N LEU A 152 1.94 -33.74 23.74
CA LEU A 152 2.28 -34.80 22.79
C LEU A 152 3.44 -35.67 23.29
N GLY A 153 4.49 -35.06 23.84
CA GLY A 153 5.61 -35.79 24.43
C GLY A 153 5.18 -36.60 25.65
N GLY A 154 4.36 -36.03 26.53
CA GLY A 154 3.86 -36.71 27.74
C GLY A 154 2.89 -37.85 27.46
N SER A 155 2.03 -37.73 26.45
CA SER A 155 1.07 -38.79 26.10
C SER A 155 1.72 -39.89 25.27
N PHE A 156 2.37 -39.58 24.16
CA PHE A 156 2.84 -40.60 23.22
C PHE A 156 4.14 -41.30 23.64
N LEU A 157 5.06 -40.62 24.33
CA LEU A 157 6.33 -41.26 24.72
C LEU A 157 6.18 -42.18 25.93
N PHE A 158 5.20 -41.93 26.80
CA PHE A 158 4.96 -42.76 27.98
C PHE A 158 4.02 -43.94 27.71
N LEU A 159 3.13 -43.86 26.71
CA LEU A 159 2.15 -44.91 26.38
C LEU A 159 2.70 -46.03 25.47
N VAL A 160 3.87 -45.84 24.83
CA VAL A 160 4.43 -46.82 23.88
C VAL A 160 5.51 -47.64 24.56
N ASP A 161 5.24 -48.93 24.82
CA ASP A 161 6.16 -49.83 25.52
C ASP A 161 7.37 -50.25 24.66
N ASN A 162 7.22 -50.29 23.34
CA ASN A 162 8.28 -50.70 22.43
C ASN A 162 9.29 -49.55 22.18
N VAL A 163 10.55 -49.78 22.51
CA VAL A 163 11.64 -48.78 22.43
C VAL A 163 11.81 -48.23 21.02
N VAL A 164 11.66 -49.08 20.00
CA VAL A 164 11.85 -48.68 18.59
C VAL A 164 10.73 -47.74 18.13
N GLU A 165 9.48 -48.07 18.46
CA GLU A 165 8.31 -47.25 18.14
C GLU A 165 8.32 -45.92 18.90
N ARG A 166 8.78 -45.93 20.16
CA ARG A 166 8.97 -44.71 20.96
C ARG A 166 10.00 -43.77 20.34
N LEU A 167 11.09 -44.31 19.78
CA LEU A 167 12.13 -43.54 19.09
C LEU A 167 11.60 -42.94 17.78
N ILE A 168 10.83 -43.71 17.00
CA ILE A 168 10.15 -43.22 15.78
C ILE A 168 9.15 -42.11 16.11
N ALA A 169 8.33 -42.30 17.15
CA ALA A 169 7.36 -41.29 17.60
C ALA A 169 8.05 -40.00 18.07
N ALA A 170 9.17 -40.09 18.80
CA ALA A 170 9.96 -38.94 19.20
C ALA A 170 10.47 -38.15 18.00
N VAL A 171 11.01 -38.83 16.98
CA VAL A 171 11.50 -38.20 15.75
C VAL A 171 10.37 -37.52 14.99
N LEU A 172 9.19 -38.15 14.88
CA LEU A 172 8.02 -37.56 14.24
C LEU A 172 7.51 -36.32 14.99
N ILE A 173 7.51 -36.34 16.32
CA ILE A 173 7.12 -35.18 17.14
C ILE A 173 8.11 -34.01 16.93
N ILE A 174 9.42 -34.27 16.86
CA ILE A 174 10.43 -33.24 16.57
C ILE A 174 10.24 -32.66 15.17
N LEU A 175 10.00 -33.49 14.16
CA LEU A 175 9.72 -33.05 12.79
C LEU A 175 8.45 -32.17 12.74
N LEU A 176 7.39 -32.59 13.42
CA LEU A 176 6.15 -31.81 13.52
C LEU A 176 6.38 -30.47 14.22
N ALA A 177 7.20 -30.44 15.28
CA ALA A 177 7.58 -29.22 15.99
C ALA A 177 8.26 -28.21 15.06
N ILE A 178 9.19 -28.68 14.23
CA ILE A 178 9.91 -27.85 13.27
C ILE A 178 8.95 -27.27 12.23
N ILE A 179 8.06 -28.11 11.67
CA ILE A 179 7.06 -27.66 10.69
C ILE A 179 6.15 -26.58 11.29
N LEU A 180 5.64 -26.83 12.49
CA LEU A 180 4.78 -25.90 13.21
C LEU A 180 5.47 -24.58 13.54
N TYR A 181 6.74 -24.62 13.94
CA TYR A 181 7.56 -23.42 14.16
C TYR A 181 7.74 -22.59 12.88
N VAL A 182 8.01 -23.25 11.74
CA VAL A 182 8.13 -22.57 10.44
C VAL A 182 6.80 -21.92 10.03
N ILE A 183 5.68 -22.61 10.21
CA ILE A 183 4.35 -22.06 9.92
C ILE A 183 4.05 -20.87 10.84
N GLY A 184 4.30 -20.99 12.15
CA GLY A 184 4.08 -19.92 13.12
C GLY A 184 4.90 -18.67 12.83
N THR A 185 6.19 -18.84 12.49
CA THR A 185 7.07 -17.73 12.12
C THR A 185 6.66 -17.07 10.80
N PHE A 186 6.15 -17.84 9.83
CA PHE A 186 5.59 -17.30 8.59
C PHE A 186 4.34 -16.44 8.86
N PHE A 187 3.38 -16.92 9.64
CA PHE A 187 2.20 -16.14 10.02
C PHE A 187 2.58 -14.86 10.77
N MET A 188 3.53 -14.94 11.69
CA MET A 188 4.08 -13.78 12.40
C MET A 188 4.67 -12.75 11.44
N ARG A 189 5.44 -13.18 10.43
CA ARG A 189 6.01 -12.28 9.41
C ARG A 189 4.91 -11.59 8.59
N VAL A 190 3.83 -12.30 8.25
CA VAL A 190 2.68 -11.72 7.55
C VAL A 190 1.97 -10.68 8.42
N VAL A 191 1.74 -10.96 9.70
CA VAL A 191 1.13 -10.02 10.65
C VAL A 191 2.02 -8.79 10.85
N HIS A 192 3.32 -8.98 11.04
CA HIS A 192 4.28 -7.88 11.19
C HIS A 192 4.36 -7.00 9.94
N SER A 193 4.36 -7.59 8.74
CA SER A 193 4.39 -6.81 7.49
C SER A 193 3.15 -5.92 7.32
N LYS A 194 1.98 -6.38 7.77
CA LYS A 194 0.75 -5.57 7.77
C LYS A 194 0.85 -4.41 8.76
N SER A 195 1.41 -4.65 9.95
CA SER A 195 1.65 -3.61 10.96
C SER A 195 2.65 -2.55 10.47
N GLU A 196 3.76 -2.96 9.87
CA GLU A 196 4.73 -2.04 9.27
C GLU A 196 4.12 -1.20 8.14
N MET A 197 3.31 -1.82 7.28
CA MET A 197 2.61 -1.10 6.22
C MET A 197 1.64 -0.04 6.78
N ASN A 198 0.94 -0.34 7.88
CA ASN A 198 0.07 0.63 8.54
C ASN A 198 0.87 1.79 9.14
N SER A 199 1.99 1.52 9.80
CA SER A 199 2.87 2.58 10.33
C SER A 199 3.46 3.48 9.23
N ARG A 200 3.83 2.92 8.08
CA ARG A 200 4.28 3.73 6.93
C ARG A 200 3.19 4.63 6.38
N LYS A 201 1.95 4.14 6.31
CA LYS A 201 0.78 4.93 5.89
C LYS A 201 0.50 6.06 6.87
N GLU A 202 0.55 5.79 8.16
CA GLU A 202 0.41 6.81 9.21
C GLU A 202 1.45 7.93 9.03
N HIS A 203 2.73 7.58 8.95
CA HIS A 203 3.79 8.56 8.78
C HIS A 203 3.60 9.43 7.53
N GLN A 204 3.14 8.82 6.42
CA GLN A 204 2.84 9.56 5.20
C GLN A 204 1.63 10.49 5.35
N LEU A 205 0.55 10.06 6.01
CA LEU A 205 -0.62 10.90 6.24
C LEU A 205 -0.29 12.06 7.19
N THR A 206 0.41 11.79 8.29
CA THR A 206 0.88 12.79 9.26
C THR A 206 1.76 13.84 8.58
N LYS A 207 2.72 13.40 7.75
CA LYS A 207 3.58 14.32 6.98
C LYS A 207 2.78 15.27 6.08
N GLU A 208 1.67 14.80 5.54
CA GLU A 208 0.85 15.58 4.61
C GLU A 208 -0.09 16.54 5.35
N ILE A 209 -0.61 16.14 6.50
CA ILE A 209 -1.34 17.04 7.41
C ILE A 209 -0.42 18.15 7.92
N ILE A 210 0.81 17.83 8.32
CA ILE A 210 1.81 18.84 8.73
C ILE A 210 2.14 19.79 7.56
N ALA A 211 2.27 19.26 6.34
CA ALA A 211 2.50 20.10 5.16
C ALA A 211 1.33 21.05 4.89
N ILE A 212 0.08 20.62 5.13
CA ILE A 212 -1.12 21.47 5.05
C ILE A 212 -1.10 22.53 6.16
N GLN A 213 -0.83 22.15 7.41
CA GLN A 213 -0.68 23.11 8.52
C GLN A 213 0.39 24.17 8.22
N THR A 214 1.52 23.75 7.66
CA THR A 214 2.61 24.66 7.26
C THR A 214 2.13 25.61 6.17
N ALA A 215 1.39 25.12 5.18
CA ALA A 215 0.83 25.95 4.11
C ALA A 215 -0.21 26.95 4.62
N MET A 216 -1.04 26.56 5.60
CA MET A 216 -1.97 27.45 6.29
C MET A 216 -1.23 28.54 7.06
N LEU A 217 -0.20 28.18 7.83
CA LEU A 217 0.62 29.14 8.57
C LEU A 217 1.28 30.16 7.65
N VAL A 218 1.78 29.72 6.49
CA VAL A 218 2.32 30.65 5.48
C VAL A 218 1.23 31.58 4.95
N SER A 219 0.02 31.06 4.68
CA SER A 219 -1.11 31.87 4.21
C SER A 219 -1.63 32.86 5.26
N GLU A 220 -1.51 32.55 6.55
CA GLU A 220 -1.90 33.44 7.64
C GLU A 220 -0.90 34.59 7.81
N ASN A 221 0.39 34.31 7.59
CA ASN A 221 1.48 35.25 7.84
C ASN A 221 1.98 35.98 6.59
N THR A 222 1.48 35.66 5.41
CA THR A 222 1.92 36.24 4.14
C THR A 222 0.75 36.48 3.18
N SER A 223 0.95 37.28 2.14
CA SER A 223 -0.02 37.46 1.04
C SER A 223 -0.07 36.27 0.07
N TYR A 224 0.70 35.21 0.32
CA TYR A 224 0.78 34.05 -0.55
C TYR A 224 -0.24 32.98 -0.14
N HIS A 225 -1.17 32.67 -1.05
CA HIS A 225 -2.16 31.61 -0.86
C HIS A 225 -1.78 30.35 -1.65
N PRO A 226 -1.12 29.35 -1.03
CA PRO A 226 -0.54 28.19 -1.73
C PRO A 226 -1.57 27.32 -2.47
N PHE A 227 -2.85 27.38 -2.08
CA PHE A 227 -3.90 26.54 -2.64
C PHE A 227 -4.87 27.27 -3.58
N LEU A 228 -4.77 28.59 -3.73
CA LEU A 228 -5.72 29.39 -4.51
C LEU A 228 -5.82 28.95 -5.98
N ALA A 229 -4.67 28.59 -6.58
CA ALA A 229 -4.63 28.04 -7.93
C ALA A 229 -5.28 26.65 -8.04
N MET A 230 -5.26 25.85 -6.96
CA MET A 230 -5.86 24.51 -6.93
C MET A 230 -7.36 24.59 -6.65
N GLU A 231 -7.79 25.51 -5.78
CA GLU A 231 -9.19 25.82 -5.53
C GLU A 231 -9.94 26.16 -6.81
N LYS A 232 -9.38 27.07 -7.62
CA LYS A 232 -9.96 27.42 -8.92
C LYS A 232 -10.07 26.21 -9.86
N LYS A 233 -9.04 25.36 -9.91
CA LYS A 233 -9.06 24.15 -10.77
C LYS A 233 -10.06 23.10 -10.29
N VAL A 234 -10.29 23.00 -8.99
CA VAL A 234 -11.30 22.11 -8.39
C VAL A 234 -12.70 22.67 -8.61
N SER A 235 -12.91 23.97 -8.47
CA SER A 235 -14.22 24.60 -8.70
C SER A 235 -14.67 24.55 -10.17
N GLU A 236 -13.75 24.38 -11.10
CA GLU A 236 -14.04 24.21 -12.53
C GLU A 236 -14.19 22.72 -12.94
N ASN A 237 -13.95 21.75 -12.05
CA ASN A 237 -13.96 20.32 -12.37
C ASN A 237 -14.92 19.51 -11.50
N ASP A 238 -16.03 19.06 -12.09
CA ASP A 238 -17.11 18.37 -11.36
C ASP A 238 -16.67 17.03 -10.75
N PHE A 239 -15.74 16.31 -11.38
CA PHE A 239 -15.19 15.08 -10.82
C PHE A 239 -14.37 15.35 -9.53
N LEU A 240 -13.60 16.45 -9.50
CA LEU A 240 -12.84 16.83 -8.31
C LEU A 240 -13.75 17.29 -7.17
N LYS A 241 -14.83 18.01 -7.50
CA LYS A 241 -15.89 18.35 -6.53
C LYS A 241 -16.54 17.11 -5.95
N GLU A 242 -16.84 16.12 -6.79
CA GLU A 242 -17.46 14.87 -6.36
C GLU A 242 -16.55 14.07 -5.40
N ILE A 243 -15.23 14.09 -5.62
CA ILE A 243 -14.26 13.50 -4.69
C ILE A 243 -14.39 14.11 -3.29
N ILE A 244 -14.47 15.45 -3.19
CA ILE A 244 -14.69 16.17 -1.92
C ILE A 244 -16.09 15.88 -1.37
N ALA A 245 -17.09 15.71 -2.25
CA ALA A 245 -18.47 15.48 -1.87
C ALA A 245 -18.69 14.11 -1.23
N SER A 246 -17.82 13.14 -1.50
CA SER A 246 -17.96 11.77 -1.01
C SER A 246 -18.08 11.71 0.52
N ARG A 247 -19.05 10.91 1.02
CA ARG A 247 -19.58 10.91 2.41
C ARG A 247 -18.53 11.26 3.47
N SER A 248 -18.83 12.31 4.22
CA SER A 248 -18.00 12.90 5.28
C SER A 248 -17.55 11.87 6.32
N PHE A 249 -16.46 12.20 6.98
CA PHE A 249 -15.84 11.40 8.04
C PHE A 249 -16.78 11.15 9.22
N LEU A 250 -17.65 12.14 9.54
CA LEU A 250 -18.76 12.04 10.50
C LEU A 250 -19.84 11.09 9.97
#